data_AF-A0A952IFV6-F1
#
_entry.id   AF-A0A952IFV6-F1
#
_cell.length_a   1.000
_cell.length_b   1.000
_cell.length_c   1.000
_cell.angle_alpha   90.00
_cell.angle_beta   90.00
_cell.angle_gamma   90.00
#
_symmetry.space_group_name_H-M   'P 1'
#
loop_
_entity.id
_entity.type
_entity.pdbx_description
1 polymer ?
#
loop_
_entity_poly.entity_id
_entity_poly.type
_entity_poly.pdbx_seq_one_letter_code
_entity_poly.pdbx_strand_id
1 'polypeptide(L)'
;MTSVQYKRFYDEDPDLSRAVNLLIDFPEELQDIIAEGISEMADRHCQVQELMKDLRSLGPDKIMGIHKSKRKQRDSDKNPRVHKTLNYLFILPIEERKKLAREVLNLYQQVFEYMQLSKEYGYAPRMEDVENITQVYIYHGAGEVQEFLKKLKSEFKSKLIPRESITQEVGRNLQLRKANS
;
A
#
# COMPACT_ATOMS: atom_id res chain seq x y z
N MET A 1 -3.87 -5.27 37.06
CA MET A 1 -2.76 -6.05 36.46
C MET A 1 -2.27 -5.28 35.26
N THR A 2 -1.15 -4.58 35.40
CA THR A 2 -0.49 -3.89 34.28
C THR A 2 0.06 -4.97 33.36
N SER A 3 -0.58 -5.19 32.22
CA SER A 3 -0.01 -6.00 31.15
C SER A 3 1.34 -5.39 30.81
N VAL A 4 2.44 -6.12 31.04
CA VAL A 4 3.75 -5.75 30.51
C VAL A 4 3.58 -5.80 28.99
N GLN A 5 3.34 -4.63 28.40
CA GLN A 5 3.25 -4.48 26.96
C GLN A 5 4.70 -4.60 26.47
N TYR A 6 5.10 -5.81 26.07
CA TYR A 6 6.39 -6.04 25.44
C TYR A 6 6.46 -5.11 24.22
N LYS A 7 7.30 -4.08 24.30
CA LYS A 7 7.55 -3.18 23.18
C LYS A 7 8.16 -3.98 22.04
N ARG A 8 7.53 -3.91 20.87
CA ARG A 8 8.03 -4.53 19.65
C ARG A 8 9.22 -3.71 19.14
N PHE A 9 10.08 -4.32 18.33
CA PHE A 9 11.28 -3.64 17.81
C PHE A 9 10.97 -2.37 17.00
N TYR A 10 9.76 -2.28 16.44
CA TYR A 10 9.29 -1.11 15.69
C TYR A 10 8.53 -0.10 16.56
N ASP A 11 8.20 -0.43 17.82
CA ASP A 11 7.52 0.51 18.73
C ASP A 11 8.48 1.56 19.31
N GLU A 12 9.78 1.41 19.08
CA GLU A 12 10.82 2.35 19.51
C GLU A 12 10.92 3.59 18.61
N ASP A 13 10.46 3.49 17.37
CA ASP A 13 10.49 4.58 16.38
C ASP A 13 9.06 4.85 15.87
N PRO A 14 8.53 6.09 16.02
CA PRO A 14 7.16 6.39 15.63
C PRO A 14 6.85 6.16 14.15
N ASP A 15 7.79 6.48 13.25
CA ASP A 15 7.59 6.32 11.81
C ASP A 15 7.58 4.84 11.42
N LEU A 16 8.49 4.06 12.02
CA LEU A 16 8.55 2.61 11.80
C LEU A 16 7.31 1.91 12.37
N SER A 17 6.86 2.29 13.57
CA SER A 17 5.63 1.77 14.17
C SER A 17 4.44 2.07 13.26
N ARG A 18 4.32 3.32 12.77
CA ARG A 18 3.26 3.73 11.86
C ARG A 18 3.29 2.96 10.55
N ALA A 19 4.46 2.81 9.92
CA ALA A 19 4.61 2.08 8.66
C ALA A 19 4.20 0.62 8.78
N VAL A 20 4.58 -0.04 9.89
CA VAL A 20 4.21 -1.43 10.16
C VAL A 20 2.73 -1.58 10.47
N ASN A 21 2.15 -0.70 11.30
CA ASN A 21 0.73 -0.77 11.62
C ASN A 21 -0.14 -0.52 10.38
N LEU A 22 0.24 0.45 9.52
CA LEU A 22 -0.44 0.64 8.25
C LEU A 22 -0.43 -0.64 7.41
N LEU A 23 0.71 -1.32 7.30
CA LEU A 23 0.79 -2.60 6.55
C LEU A 23 -0.19 -3.65 7.08
N ILE A 24 -0.33 -3.74 8.41
CA ILE A 24 -1.20 -4.71 9.07
C ILE A 24 -2.68 -4.34 8.92
N ASP A 25 -2.99 -3.04 8.86
CA ASP A 25 -4.36 -2.54 8.80
C ASP A 25 -4.94 -2.50 7.37
N PHE A 26 -4.09 -2.60 6.33
CA PHE A 26 -4.56 -2.73 4.94
C PHE A 26 -5.37 -4.03 4.72
N PRO A 27 -6.36 -4.05 3.80
CA PRO A 27 -6.99 -5.28 3.33
C PRO A 27 -5.95 -6.31 2.88
N GLU A 28 -6.14 -7.60 3.18
CA GLU A 28 -5.17 -8.68 2.91
C GLU A 28 -4.65 -8.67 1.47
N GLU A 29 -5.51 -8.39 0.50
CA GLU A 29 -5.18 -8.30 -0.93
C GLU A 29 -4.13 -7.21 -1.22
N LEU A 30 -4.17 -6.09 -0.50
CA LEU A 30 -3.22 -4.98 -0.62
C LEU A 30 -1.96 -5.22 0.23
N GLN A 31 -2.08 -5.98 1.31
CA GLN A 31 -0.93 -6.33 2.15
C GLN A 31 0.14 -7.06 1.35
N ASP A 32 -0.25 -7.98 0.46
CA ASP A 32 0.69 -8.75 -0.34
C ASP A 32 1.51 -7.88 -1.30
N ILE A 33 0.84 -7.00 -2.04
CA ILE A 33 1.46 -6.08 -3.01
C ILE A 33 2.43 -5.14 -2.28
N ILE A 34 1.96 -4.55 -1.19
CA ILE A 34 2.75 -3.57 -0.45
C ILE A 34 3.91 -4.27 0.27
N ALA A 35 3.70 -5.44 0.88
CA ALA A 35 4.76 -6.20 1.54
C ALA A 35 5.86 -6.62 0.57
N GLU A 36 5.49 -7.01 -0.65
CA GLU A 36 6.44 -7.31 -1.72
C GLU A 36 7.22 -6.07 -2.12
N GLY A 37 6.54 -4.94 -2.32
CA GLY A 37 7.19 -3.66 -2.61
C GLY A 37 8.17 -3.22 -1.53
N ILE A 38 7.82 -3.35 -0.25
CA ILE A 38 8.72 -3.03 0.86
C ILE A 38 9.94 -3.96 0.87
N SER A 39 9.72 -5.26 0.61
CA SER A 39 10.82 -6.23 0.53
C SER A 39 11.79 -5.87 -0.61
N GLU A 40 11.26 -5.42 -1.75
CA GLU A 40 12.04 -4.98 -2.90
C GLU A 40 12.81 -3.69 -2.62
N MET A 41 12.21 -2.71 -1.94
CA MET A 41 12.90 -1.51 -1.46
C MET A 41 14.05 -1.87 -0.51
N ALA A 42 13.81 -2.78 0.45
CA ALA A 42 14.82 -3.24 1.39
C ALA A 42 15.99 -3.91 0.67
N ASP A 43 15.73 -4.70 -0.37
CA ASP A 43 16.77 -5.33 -1.15
C ASP A 43 17.59 -4.33 -1.96
N ARG A 44 16.91 -3.43 -2.69
CA ARG A 44 17.58 -2.45 -3.54
C ARG A 44 18.40 -1.42 -2.76
N HIS A 45 17.88 -0.95 -1.62
CA HIS A 45 18.51 0.14 -0.87
C HIS A 45 19.53 -0.37 0.14
N CYS A 46 19.35 -1.59 0.65
CA CYS A 46 20.10 -2.06 1.82
C CYS A 46 20.71 -3.45 1.63
N GLN A 47 20.63 -4.05 0.45
CA GLN A 47 21.17 -5.38 0.13
C GLN A 47 20.70 -6.45 1.13
N VAL A 48 19.41 -6.40 1.49
CA VAL A 48 18.84 -7.22 2.56
C VAL A 48 19.00 -8.73 2.29
N GLN A 49 19.07 -9.16 1.03
CA GLN A 49 19.35 -10.57 0.68
C GLN A 49 20.75 -11.01 1.09
N GLU A 50 21.73 -10.12 1.06
CA GLU A 50 23.10 -10.40 1.50
C GLU A 50 23.16 -10.50 3.02
N LEU A 51 22.48 -9.59 3.73
CA LEU A 51 22.32 -9.64 5.18
C LEU A 51 21.55 -10.89 5.64
N MET A 52 20.57 -11.34 4.84
CA MET A 52 19.87 -12.58 5.07
C MET A 52 20.79 -13.79 4.91
N LYS A 53 21.78 -13.83 4.00
CA LYS A 53 22.69 -14.99 3.91
C LYS A 53 23.47 -15.24 5.21
N ASP A 54 23.68 -14.18 6.00
CA ASP A 54 24.23 -14.22 7.36
C ASP A 54 23.15 -14.42 8.45
N LEU A 55 22.09 -15.21 8.16
CA LEU A 55 20.93 -15.58 8.99
C LEU A 55 21.21 -15.90 10.47
N ARG A 56 22.48 -16.09 10.88
CA ARG A 56 22.87 -16.23 12.29
C ARG A 56 22.35 -15.09 13.18
N SER A 57 21.98 -13.93 12.61
CA SER A 57 21.39 -12.79 13.32
C SER A 57 19.88 -12.92 13.62
N LEU A 58 19.14 -13.77 12.89
CA LEU A 58 17.73 -14.03 13.13
C LEU A 58 17.59 -15.25 14.05
N GLY A 59 17.39 -15.00 15.34
CA GLY A 59 17.14 -16.07 16.31
C GLY A 59 15.98 -17.00 15.87
N PRO A 60 16.02 -18.30 16.24
CA PRO A 60 15.09 -19.32 15.76
C PRO A 60 13.61 -18.96 15.99
N ASP A 61 13.31 -18.19 17.03
CA ASP A 61 11.95 -17.74 17.36
C ASP A 61 11.29 -16.85 16.30
N LYS A 62 12.09 -16.14 15.49
CA LYS A 62 11.56 -15.27 14.42
C LYS A 62 11.27 -16.05 13.15
N ILE A 63 12.08 -17.06 12.85
CA ILE A 63 11.85 -18.00 11.74
C ILE A 63 10.59 -18.83 12.03
N MET A 64 10.40 -19.26 13.29
CA MET A 64 9.28 -20.09 13.72
C MET A 64 7.95 -19.34 13.92
N GLY A 65 7.92 -18.01 13.75
CA GLY A 65 6.71 -17.18 13.94
C GLY A 65 5.51 -17.64 13.09
N ILE A 66 5.76 -17.95 11.81
CA ILE A 66 4.74 -18.47 10.87
C ILE A 66 4.25 -19.86 11.30
N HIS A 67 5.09 -20.66 11.95
CA HIS A 67 4.77 -22.03 12.38
C HIS A 67 4.04 -22.10 13.72
N LYS A 68 3.77 -20.96 14.38
CA LYS A 68 2.95 -20.93 15.60
C LYS A 68 1.51 -21.35 15.27
N SER A 69 0.86 -22.06 16.19
CA SER A 69 -0.57 -22.37 16.08
C SER A 69 -1.38 -21.09 15.84
N LYS A 70 -2.45 -21.13 15.01
CA LYS A 70 -3.28 -19.94 14.64
C LYS A 70 -3.70 -19.06 15.83
N ARG A 71 -3.94 -19.65 17.02
CA ARG A 71 -4.29 -18.91 18.25
C ARG A 71 -3.13 -18.11 18.90
N LYS A 72 -1.89 -18.38 18.49
CA LYS A 72 -0.65 -17.73 18.98
C LYS A 72 0.04 -16.90 17.89
N GLN A 73 -0.49 -16.90 16.67
CA GLN A 73 -0.01 -16.05 15.57
C GLN A 73 -0.51 -14.63 15.79
N ARG A 74 0.39 -13.67 15.63
CA ARG A 74 0.05 -12.24 15.56
C ARG A 74 -0.58 -11.94 14.20
N ASP A 75 -1.24 -10.81 14.04
CA ASP A 75 -1.84 -10.42 12.75
C ASP A 75 -0.79 -10.37 11.63
N SER A 76 0.42 -9.91 11.94
CA SER A 76 1.56 -9.94 11.02
C SER A 76 2.10 -11.34 10.70
N ASP A 77 1.85 -12.34 11.55
CA ASP A 77 2.29 -13.72 11.33
C ASP A 77 1.29 -14.50 10.43
N LYS A 78 0.08 -13.95 10.20
CA LYS A 78 -0.98 -14.58 9.36
C LYS A 78 -0.65 -14.50 7.87
N ASN A 79 -0.05 -13.39 7.45
CA ASN A 79 0.41 -13.19 6.09
C ASN A 79 1.92 -13.53 6.01
N PRO A 80 2.35 -14.51 5.19
CA PRO A 80 3.76 -14.84 5.05
C PRO A 80 4.63 -13.71 4.47
N ARG A 81 4.08 -12.87 3.58
CA ARG A 81 4.77 -11.73 2.95
C ARG A 81 4.97 -10.61 3.96
N VAL A 82 3.88 -10.10 4.53
CA VAL A 82 3.73 -9.87 5.99
C VAL A 82 4.99 -10.03 6.85
N HIS A 83 5.09 -11.24 7.37
CA HIS A 83 6.14 -11.71 8.26
C HIS A 83 7.54 -11.58 7.67
N LYS A 84 7.72 -11.93 6.39
CA LYS A 84 9.02 -11.81 5.70
C LYS A 84 9.50 -10.37 5.68
N THR A 85 8.63 -9.42 5.34
CA THR A 85 8.92 -7.99 5.34
C THR A 85 9.30 -7.50 6.73
N LEU A 86 8.61 -7.95 7.78
CA LEU A 86 9.00 -7.60 9.15
C LEU A 86 10.35 -8.18 9.58
N ASN A 87 10.72 -9.36 9.10
CA ASN A 87 12.06 -9.91 9.34
C ASN A 87 13.13 -9.10 8.61
N TYR A 88 12.86 -8.67 7.37
CA TYR A 88 13.76 -7.78 6.63
C TYR A 88 13.96 -6.48 7.37
N LEU A 89 12.88 -5.82 7.80
CA LEU A 89 12.97 -4.61 8.61
C LEU A 89 13.76 -4.85 9.90
N PHE A 90 13.59 -5.99 10.55
CA PHE A 90 14.30 -6.26 11.81
C PHE A 90 15.82 -6.38 11.67
N ILE A 91 16.31 -7.02 10.60
CA ILE A 91 17.75 -7.25 10.41
C ILE A 91 18.50 -6.01 9.94
N LEU A 92 17.78 -5.01 9.41
CA LEU A 92 18.40 -3.78 8.94
C LEU A 92 19.00 -2.97 10.11
N PRO A 93 20.14 -2.31 9.89
CA PRO A 93 20.64 -1.28 10.79
C PRO A 93 19.57 -0.24 11.09
N ILE A 94 19.59 0.37 12.29
CA ILE A 94 18.55 1.30 12.75
C ILE A 94 18.34 2.46 11.77
N GLU A 95 19.42 3.02 11.21
CA GLU A 95 19.33 4.15 10.29
C GLU A 95 18.71 3.76 8.94
N GLU A 96 19.03 2.57 8.41
CA GLU A 96 18.39 2.03 7.20
C GLU A 96 16.92 1.69 7.46
N ARG A 97 16.60 1.19 8.66
CA ARG A 97 15.22 0.96 9.11
C ARG A 97 14.38 2.23 9.06
N LYS A 98 14.91 3.34 9.59
CA LYS A 98 14.23 4.65 9.61
C LYS A 98 14.07 5.20 8.19
N LYS A 99 15.11 5.10 7.37
CA LYS A 99 15.06 5.52 5.97
C LYS A 99 13.98 4.75 5.21
N LEU A 100 13.97 3.43 5.33
CA LEU A 100 12.97 2.58 4.71
C LEU A 100 11.57 2.88 5.25
N ALA A 101 11.39 3.08 6.56
CA ALA A 101 10.10 3.47 7.13
C ALA A 101 9.51 4.73 6.48
N ARG A 102 10.33 5.76 6.24
CA ARG A 102 9.90 6.98 5.55
C ARG A 102 9.50 6.72 4.10
N GLU A 103 10.28 5.93 3.37
CA GLU A 103 9.94 5.52 2.00
C GLU A 103 8.61 4.76 1.94
N VAL A 104 8.38 3.87 2.89
CA VAL A 104 7.12 3.12 3.01
C VAL A 104 5.95 4.05 3.33
N LEU A 105 6.12 5.01 4.23
CA LEU A 105 5.10 6.02 4.52
C LEU A 105 4.78 6.89 3.30
N ASN A 106 5.78 7.24 2.50
CA ASN A 106 5.59 7.98 1.27
C ASN A 106 4.83 7.15 0.22
N LEU A 107 5.17 5.87 0.05
CA LEU A 107 4.41 4.95 -0.79
C LEU A 107 2.94 4.87 -0.35
N TYR A 108 2.68 4.73 0.95
CA TYR A 108 1.31 4.72 1.48
C TYR A 108 0.55 5.99 1.15
N GLN A 109 1.21 7.14 1.23
CA GLN A 109 0.61 8.42 0.86
C GLN A 109 0.17 8.41 -0.62
N GLN A 110 1.01 7.87 -1.52
CA GLN A 110 0.65 7.76 -2.94
C GLN A 110 -0.54 6.81 -3.19
N VAL A 111 -0.55 5.65 -2.52
CA VAL A 111 -1.68 4.70 -2.60
C VAL A 111 -2.94 5.34 -2.06
N PHE A 112 -2.86 6.06 -0.93
CA PHE A 112 -4.00 6.75 -0.36
C PHE A 112 -4.56 7.85 -1.29
N GLU A 113 -3.69 8.60 -1.95
CA GLU A 113 -4.09 9.60 -2.96
C GLU A 113 -4.86 8.96 -4.12
N TYR A 114 -4.42 7.80 -4.60
CA TYR A 114 -5.16 7.02 -5.59
C TYR A 114 -6.53 6.55 -5.08
N MET A 115 -6.61 6.05 -3.84
CA MET A 115 -7.88 5.63 -3.24
C MET A 115 -8.86 6.81 -3.11
N GLN A 116 -8.37 7.99 -2.73
CA GLN A 116 -9.17 9.22 -2.67
C GLN A 116 -9.61 9.68 -4.06
N LEU A 117 -8.72 9.62 -5.06
CA LEU A 117 -9.05 9.96 -6.45
C LEU A 117 -10.15 9.02 -6.98
N SER A 118 -10.00 7.72 -6.79
CA SER A 118 -11.01 6.74 -7.19
C SER A 118 -12.37 7.05 -6.56
N LYS A 119 -12.39 7.36 -5.25
CA LYS A 119 -13.60 7.77 -4.53
C LYS A 119 -14.21 9.07 -5.05
N GLU A 120 -13.40 10.11 -5.31
CA GLU A 120 -13.84 11.42 -5.82
C GLU A 120 -14.62 11.27 -7.13
N TYR A 121 -14.16 10.37 -8.01
CA TYR A 121 -14.74 10.16 -9.34
C TYR A 121 -15.72 8.98 -9.41
N GLY A 122 -16.03 8.33 -8.28
CA GLY A 122 -16.99 7.22 -8.21
C GLY A 122 -16.50 5.90 -8.80
N TYR A 123 -15.18 5.71 -8.89
CA TYR A 123 -14.56 4.46 -9.35
C TYR A 123 -14.17 3.58 -8.17
N ALA A 124 -14.33 2.27 -8.33
CA ALA A 124 -13.75 1.29 -7.42
C ALA A 124 -12.23 1.21 -7.67
N PRO A 125 -11.40 1.30 -6.61
CA PRO A 125 -9.96 1.09 -6.73
C PRO A 125 -9.64 -0.29 -7.31
N ARG A 126 -8.68 -0.35 -8.23
CA ARG A 126 -8.21 -1.57 -8.87
C ARG A 126 -6.86 -1.97 -8.29
N MET A 127 -6.71 -3.27 -8.02
CA MET A 127 -5.47 -3.83 -7.49
C MET A 127 -4.29 -3.60 -8.43
N GLU A 128 -4.51 -3.71 -9.74
CA GLU A 128 -3.50 -3.44 -10.78
C GLU A 128 -2.97 -1.99 -10.72
N ASP A 129 -3.83 -1.02 -10.42
CA ASP A 129 -3.38 0.37 -10.27
C ASP A 129 -2.51 0.53 -9.01
N VAL A 130 -2.83 -0.17 -7.92
CA VAL A 130 -2.01 -0.15 -6.69
C VAL A 130 -0.66 -0.85 -6.91
N GLU A 131 -0.65 -1.97 -7.62
CA GLU A 131 0.57 -2.65 -8.04
C GLU A 131 1.45 -1.74 -8.90
N ASN A 132 0.85 -1.09 -9.91
CA ASN A 132 1.53 -0.12 -10.77
C ASN A 132 2.08 1.08 -9.97
N ILE A 133 1.30 1.65 -9.05
CA ILE A 133 1.77 2.73 -8.17
C ILE A 133 2.96 2.26 -7.35
N THR A 134 2.89 1.06 -6.78
CA THR A 134 3.95 0.48 -5.96
C THR A 134 5.23 0.30 -6.77
N GLN A 135 5.12 -0.32 -7.94
CA GLN A 135 6.25 -0.53 -8.86
C GLN A 135 6.83 0.80 -9.36
N VAL A 136 6.01 1.73 -9.86
CA VAL A 136 6.50 3.03 -10.32
C VAL A 136 7.18 3.80 -9.19
N TYR A 137 6.64 3.77 -7.98
CA TYR A 137 7.27 4.41 -6.82
C TYR A 137 8.66 3.81 -6.55
N ILE A 138 8.78 2.48 -6.52
CA ILE A 138 10.04 1.79 -6.22
C ILE A 138 11.12 2.09 -7.27
N TYR A 139 10.74 2.12 -8.55
CA TYR A 139 11.70 2.24 -9.65
C TYR A 139 12.01 3.68 -10.04
N HIS A 140 11.03 4.58 -9.90
CA HIS A 140 11.10 5.93 -10.45
C HIS A 140 10.75 7.02 -9.43
N GLY A 141 10.31 6.66 -8.23
CA GLY A 141 10.00 7.58 -7.15
C GLY A 141 8.64 8.26 -7.27
N ALA A 142 8.32 9.07 -6.26
CA ALA A 142 7.01 9.73 -6.14
C ALA A 142 6.65 10.64 -7.33
N GLY A 143 7.64 11.25 -7.99
CA GLY A 143 7.40 12.15 -9.13
C GLY A 143 6.67 11.48 -10.29
N GLU A 144 7.11 10.28 -10.69
CA GLU A 144 6.46 9.52 -11.76
C GLU A 144 5.09 8.98 -11.34
N VAL A 145 4.93 8.63 -10.06
CA VAL A 145 3.61 8.25 -9.53
C VAL A 145 2.62 9.42 -9.65
N GLN A 146 3.05 10.65 -9.35
CA GLN A 146 2.19 11.82 -9.50
C GLN A 146 1.79 12.07 -10.96
N GLU A 147 2.68 11.84 -11.92
CA GLU A 147 2.34 11.92 -13.34
C GLU A 147 1.34 10.81 -13.74
N PHE A 148 1.48 9.60 -13.20
CA PHE A 148 0.50 8.54 -13.38
C PHE A 148 -0.88 8.91 -12.80
N LEU A 149 -0.94 9.44 -11.57
CA LEU A 149 -2.18 9.88 -10.95
C LEU A 149 -2.85 11.03 -11.71
N LYS A 150 -2.08 11.96 -12.29
CA LYS A 150 -2.60 13.03 -13.16
C LYS A 150 -3.25 12.47 -14.44
N LYS A 151 -2.65 11.44 -15.05
CA LYS A 151 -3.21 10.76 -16.22
C LYS A 151 -4.53 10.07 -15.85
N LEU A 152 -4.54 9.28 -14.77
CA LEU A 152 -5.76 8.64 -14.27
C LEU A 152 -6.88 9.63 -13.98
N LYS A 153 -6.55 10.76 -13.34
CA LYS A 153 -7.53 11.84 -13.08
C LYS A 153 -8.14 12.38 -14.38
N SER A 154 -7.34 12.52 -15.42
CA SER A 154 -7.79 12.99 -16.74
C SER A 154 -8.70 11.97 -17.42
N GLU A 155 -8.40 10.68 -17.30
CA GLU A 155 -9.25 9.59 -17.79
C GLU A 155 -10.58 9.49 -17.04
N PHE A 156 -10.55 9.62 -15.72
CA PHE A 156 -11.76 9.61 -14.90
C PHE A 156 -12.68 10.77 -15.29
N LYS A 157 -12.12 11.95 -15.54
CA LYS A 157 -12.86 13.12 -16.03
C LYS A 157 -13.48 12.91 -17.40
N SER A 158 -12.76 12.31 -18.36
CA SER A 158 -13.28 12.13 -19.72
C SER A 158 -14.40 11.09 -19.80
N LYS A 159 -14.40 10.11 -18.89
CA LYS A 159 -15.42 9.06 -18.78
C LYS A 159 -16.65 9.48 -17.97
N LEU A 160 -16.56 10.57 -17.19
CA LEU A 160 -17.75 11.19 -16.59
C LEU A 160 -18.56 11.85 -17.70
N ILE A 161 -19.66 11.21 -18.11
CA ILE A 161 -20.66 11.85 -18.97
C ILE A 161 -21.11 13.14 -18.28
N PRO A 162 -20.93 14.34 -18.89
CA PRO A 162 -21.47 15.57 -18.33
C PRO A 162 -22.98 15.38 -18.12
N ARG A 163 -23.47 15.58 -16.90
CA ARG A 163 -24.92 15.52 -16.62
C ARG A 163 -25.72 16.47 -17.53
N GLU A 164 -25.10 17.51 -18.07
CA GLU A 164 -25.70 18.44 -19.02
C GLU A 164 -26.11 17.78 -20.34
N SER A 165 -25.41 16.74 -20.80
CA SER A 165 -25.74 16.02 -22.04
C SER A 165 -27.07 15.26 -21.92
N ILE A 166 -27.33 14.66 -20.74
CA ILE A 166 -28.54 13.88 -20.48
C ILE A 166 -29.75 14.81 -20.39
N THR A 167 -29.63 15.97 -19.74
CA THR A 167 -30.75 16.91 -19.60
C THR A 167 -31.10 17.58 -20.94
N GLN A 168 -30.11 17.87 -21.79
CA GLN A 168 -30.36 18.43 -23.13
C GLN A 168 -30.97 17.38 -24.08
N GLU A 169 -30.51 16.13 -24.04
CA GLU A 169 -31.02 15.07 -24.91
C GLU A 169 -32.43 14.61 -24.52
N VAL A 170 -32.73 14.56 -23.21
CA VAL A 170 -34.09 14.31 -22.70
C VAL A 170 -35.03 15.49 -23.03
N GLY A 171 -34.56 16.73 -22.85
CA GLY A 171 -35.33 17.94 -23.19
C GLY A 171 -35.67 18.02 -24.69
N ARG A 172 -34.72 17.67 -25.56
CA ARG A 172 -34.90 17.68 -27.03
C ARG A 172 -35.86 16.59 -27.49
N ASN A 173 -35.77 15.39 -26.91
CA ASN A 173 -36.69 14.28 -27.21
C ASN A 173 -38.13 14.53 -26.71
N LEU A 174 -38.30 15.23 -25.58
CA LEU A 174 -39.62 15.65 -25.09
C LEU A 174 -40.27 16.73 -25.98
N GLN A 175 -39.48 17.67 -26.52
CA GLN A 175 -39.99 18.69 -27.44
C GLN A 175 -40.41 18.09 -28.79
N LEU A 176 -39.64 17.13 -29.33
CA LEU A 176 -39.98 16.44 -30.58
C LEU A 176 -41.27 15.61 -30.48
N ARG A 177 -41.54 14.98 -29.33
CA ARG A 177 -42.79 14.24 -29.11
C ARG A 177 -44.02 15.14 -29.01
N LYS A 178 -43.87 16.35 -28.46
CA LYS A 178 -44.95 17.35 -28.38
C LYS A 178 -45.24 18.03 -29.72
N ALA A 179 -44.28 18.07 -30.64
CA ALA A 179 -44.47 18.65 -31.98
C ALA A 179 -45.17 17.69 -32.97
N ASN A 180 -45.23 16.39 -32.65
CA ASN A 180 -45.81 15.33 -33.48
C ASN A 180 -47.12 14.75 -32.89
N SER A 181 -47.69 15.38 -31.85
CA SER A 181 -49.01 15.07 -31.29
C SER A 181 -49.95 16.24 -31.53
#